data_AF-A0A7S0SBW2-F1
#
_entry.id   AF-A0A7S0SBW2-F1
#
_cell.length_a   1.000
_cell.length_b   1.000
_cell.length_c   1.000
_cell.angle_alpha   90.00
_cell.angle_beta   90.00
_cell.angle_gamma   90.00
#
_symmetry.space_group_name_H-M   'P 1'
#
loop_
_entity.id
_entity.type
_entity.pdbx_description
1 polymer ?
#
loop_
_entity_poly.entity_id
_entity_poly.type
_entity_poly.pdbx_seq_one_letter_code
_entity_poly.pdbx_strand_id
1 'polypeptide(L)'
;EEYVTGRVYKEGGRWTQLSGRRLQNWGGVVHEKGMIPQKIPEWLKAQMEKVAQACGGLLPTVNHVLVNEYAPGQGILSHQDGPLYAPAVAILSMGTPVVMRFTPHQNLAANASTASESGTGDSHGAAGGGGSDNGDGGGS
;
A
#
# COMPACT_ATOMS: atom_id res chain seq x y z
N GLU A 1 6.99 -6.32 24.79
CA GLU A 1 5.73 -6.86 24.22
C GLU A 1 4.60 -6.90 25.25
N GLU A 2 4.78 -7.60 26.37
CA GLU A 2 3.77 -7.76 27.44
C GLU A 2 3.14 -6.44 27.91
N TYR A 3 3.93 -5.36 28.03
CA TYR A 3 3.41 -4.04 28.38
C TYR A 3 2.32 -3.55 27.40
N VAL A 4 2.59 -3.59 26.10
CA VAL A 4 1.67 -3.06 25.07
C VAL A 4 0.42 -3.93 25.00
N THR A 5 0.62 -5.25 24.93
CA THR A 5 -0.47 -6.22 24.90
C THR A 5 -1.34 -6.09 26.16
N GLY A 6 -0.73 -6.04 27.35
CA GLY A 6 -1.45 -5.86 28.61
C GLY A 6 -2.27 -4.56 28.65
N ARG A 7 -1.75 -3.45 28.12
CA ARG A 7 -2.49 -2.18 27.99
C ARG A 7 -3.67 -2.28 27.03
N VAL A 8 -3.49 -2.91 25.86
CA VAL A 8 -4.56 -3.13 24.87
C VAL A 8 -5.76 -3.87 25.48
N TYR A 9 -5.49 -4.90 26.28
CA TYR A 9 -6.53 -5.68 26.95
C TYR A 9 -7.15 -4.98 28.15
N LYS A 10 -6.34 -4.30 28.97
CA LYS A 10 -6.79 -3.69 30.23
C LYS A 10 -7.49 -2.35 30.04
N GLU A 11 -7.01 -1.52 29.11
CA GLU A 11 -7.55 -0.18 28.88
C GLU A 11 -8.63 -0.14 27.78
N GLY A 12 -8.97 -1.30 27.22
CA GLY A 12 -10.35 -1.56 26.82
C GLY A 12 -10.89 -0.64 25.72
N GLY A 13 -10.13 -0.45 24.66
CA GLY A 13 -10.71 0.00 23.39
C GLY A 13 -11.85 -0.95 23.00
N ARG A 14 -12.94 -0.42 22.45
CA ARG A 14 -14.08 -1.27 22.06
C ARG A 14 -13.63 -2.21 20.95
N TRP A 15 -13.60 -3.50 21.26
CA TRP A 15 -13.40 -4.54 20.26
C TRP A 15 -14.61 -4.59 19.32
N THR A 16 -14.33 -4.56 18.03
CA THR A 16 -15.30 -4.82 16.96
C THR A 16 -14.94 -6.14 16.31
N GLN A 17 -15.88 -7.09 16.31
CA GLN A 17 -15.70 -8.35 15.61
C GLN A 17 -15.90 -8.13 14.10
N LEU A 18 -14.89 -8.49 13.31
CA LEU A 18 -14.93 -8.45 11.85
C LEU A 18 -14.84 -9.88 11.30
N SER A 19 -15.04 -10.04 10.00
CA SER A 19 -14.81 -11.33 9.34
C SER A 19 -13.34 -11.70 9.46
N GLY A 20 -13.05 -12.77 10.22
CA GLY A 20 -11.71 -13.33 10.34
C GLY A 20 -10.74 -12.54 11.22
N ARG A 21 -11.18 -11.56 12.02
CA ARG A 21 -10.35 -10.87 13.03
C ARG A 21 -11.18 -10.03 13.99
N ARG A 22 -10.58 -9.53 15.07
CA ARG A 22 -11.15 -8.43 15.84
C ARG A 22 -10.27 -7.18 15.77
N LEU A 23 -10.91 -6.03 15.92
CA LEU A 23 -10.28 -4.71 15.75
C LEU A 23 -10.58 -3.80 16.96
N GLN A 24 -9.58 -3.06 17.44
CA GLN A 24 -9.78 -1.81 18.17
C GLN A 24 -9.35 -0.62 17.32
N ASN A 25 -9.99 0.52 17.52
CA ASN A 25 -9.64 1.79 16.90
C ASN A 25 -9.33 2.85 17.97
N TRP A 26 -8.20 3.53 17.83
CA TRP A 26 -7.73 4.58 18.73
C TRP A 26 -7.34 5.84 17.95
N GLY A 27 -7.61 7.01 18.52
CA GLY A 27 -7.13 8.30 18.01
C GLY A 27 -7.95 8.90 16.86
N GLY A 28 -8.65 8.10 16.05
CA GLY A 28 -9.47 8.65 14.97
C GLY A 28 -10.56 7.71 14.47
N VAL A 29 -11.79 8.22 14.33
CA VAL A 29 -12.89 7.48 13.70
C VAL A 29 -13.07 7.95 12.26
N VAL A 30 -13.08 6.99 11.34
CA VAL A 30 -13.36 7.27 9.92
C VAL A 30 -14.82 7.71 9.77
N HIS A 31 -15.02 8.85 9.13
CA HIS A 31 -16.30 9.41 8.74
C HIS A 31 -16.28 9.70 7.23
N GLU A 32 -17.46 9.84 6.61
CA GLU A 32 -17.60 10.16 5.18
C GLU A 32 -16.81 11.41 4.72
N LYS A 33 -16.51 12.33 5.64
CA LYS A 33 -15.84 13.61 5.36
C LYS A 33 -14.38 13.64 5.80
N GLY A 34 -13.85 12.51 6.28
CA GLY A 34 -12.47 12.41 6.79
C GLY A 34 -12.39 11.74 8.15
N MET A 35 -11.31 11.99 8.88
CA MET A 35 -11.06 11.38 10.19
C MET A 35 -11.47 12.34 11.31
N ILE A 36 -12.32 11.88 12.23
CA ILE A 36 -12.69 12.63 13.43
C ILE A 36 -11.69 12.27 14.54
N PRO A 37 -10.85 13.21 15.01
CA PRO A 37 -9.85 12.94 16.04
C PRO A 37 -10.48 12.56 17.38
N GLN A 38 -9.87 11.62 18.07
CA GLN A 38 -10.20 11.20 19.43
C GLN A 38 -8.95 11.23 20.30
N LYS A 39 -9.16 11.32 21.61
CA LYS A 39 -8.05 11.32 22.56
C LYS A 39 -7.31 9.98 22.50
N ILE A 40 -6.00 10.06 22.31
CA ILE A 40 -5.10 8.91 22.39
C ILE A 40 -4.62 8.75 23.85
N PRO A 41 -4.70 7.54 24.43
CA PRO A 41 -4.15 7.29 25.75
C PRO A 41 -2.63 7.49 25.79
N GLU A 42 -2.10 8.00 26.90
CA GLU A 42 -0.69 8.36 27.01
C GLU A 42 0.26 7.16 26.79
N TRP A 43 -0.14 5.96 27.23
CA TRP A 43 0.66 4.76 27.02
C TRP A 43 0.84 4.43 25.53
N LEU A 44 -0.19 4.72 24.72
CA LEU A 44 -0.20 4.46 23.28
C LEU A 44 0.56 5.54 22.54
N LYS A 45 0.39 6.80 22.94
CA LYS A 45 1.18 7.93 22.43
C LYS A 45 2.68 7.69 22.56
N ALA A 46 3.13 7.21 23.72
CA ALA A 46 4.52 6.84 23.93
C ALA A 46 5.01 5.70 23.00
N GLN A 47 4.14 4.77 22.58
CA GLN A 47 4.52 3.75 21.59
C GLN A 47 4.55 4.33 20.17
N MET A 48 3.58 5.18 19.82
CA MET A 48 3.54 5.85 18.52
C MET A 48 4.82 6.68 18.27
N GLU A 49 5.29 7.40 19.29
CA GLU A 49 6.53 8.17 19.21
C GLU A 49 7.75 7.27 18.96
N LYS A 50 7.85 6.13 19.65
CA LYS A 50 8.93 5.15 19.43
C LYS A 50 8.92 4.57 18.01
N VAL A 51 7.73 4.23 17.50
CA VAL A 51 7.59 3.73 16.12
C VAL A 51 7.98 4.82 15.12
N ALA A 52 7.52 6.05 15.31
CA ALA A 52 7.87 7.18 14.45
C ALA A 52 9.38 7.44 14.42
N GLN A 53 10.05 7.38 15.59
CA GLN A 53 11.50 7.50 15.69
C GLN A 53 12.21 6.36 14.95
N ALA A 54 11.77 5.12 15.13
CA ALA A 54 12.34 3.95 14.45
C ALA A 54 12.17 4.02 12.92
N CYS A 55 11.10 4.66 12.44
CA CYS A 55 10.86 4.89 11.02
C CYS A 55 11.65 6.08 10.44
N GLY A 56 12.45 6.80 11.23
CA GLY A 56 13.42 7.77 10.71
C GLY A 56 12.82 8.93 9.88
N GLY A 57 11.60 9.35 10.19
CA GLY A 57 10.90 10.43 9.46
C GLY A 57 10.14 9.99 8.21
N LEU A 58 10.10 8.69 7.91
CA LEU A 58 9.27 8.14 6.82
C LEU A 58 7.77 8.23 7.11
N LEU A 59 7.39 8.33 8.39
CA LEU A 59 6.00 8.48 8.80
C LEU A 59 5.64 9.94 9.03
N PRO A 60 4.48 10.40 8.54
CA PRO A 60 3.89 11.64 9.03
C PRO A 60 3.53 11.50 10.53
N THR A 61 3.06 12.60 11.13
CA THR A 61 2.53 12.55 12.51
C THR A 61 1.42 11.50 12.62
N VAL A 62 1.68 10.45 13.37
CA VAL A 62 0.70 9.39 13.62
C VAL A 62 -0.40 9.95 14.51
N ASN A 63 -1.65 9.83 14.05
CA ASN A 63 -2.83 10.39 14.73
C ASN A 63 -3.94 9.34 14.97
N HIS A 64 -3.75 8.12 14.49
CA HIS A 64 -4.69 7.02 14.70
C HIS A 64 -3.93 5.69 14.76
N VAL A 65 -4.50 4.71 15.47
CA VAL A 65 -3.94 3.36 15.59
C VAL A 65 -5.06 2.35 15.48
N LEU A 66 -4.85 1.34 14.63
CA LEU A 66 -5.69 0.17 14.52
C LEU A 66 -5.00 -1.02 15.19
N VAL A 67 -5.65 -1.64 16.17
CA VAL A 67 -5.15 -2.88 16.79
C VAL A 67 -5.93 -4.03 16.19
N ASN A 68 -5.26 -4.82 15.34
CA ASN A 68 -5.84 -6.03 14.78
C ASN A 68 -5.36 -7.24 15.59
N GLU A 69 -6.27 -8.15 15.90
CA GLU A 69 -5.93 -9.43 16.52
C GLU A 69 -6.51 -10.59 15.70
N TYR A 70 -5.66 -11.61 15.55
CA TYR A 70 -5.92 -12.80 14.75
C TYR A 70 -5.68 -14.05 15.60
N ALA A 71 -6.67 -14.94 15.64
CA ALA A 71 -6.53 -16.30 16.15
C ALA A 71 -5.87 -17.22 15.10
N PRO A 72 -5.45 -18.45 15.45
CA PRO A 72 -5.00 -19.41 14.46
C PRO A 72 -6.04 -19.64 13.34
N GLY A 73 -5.59 -19.59 12.08
CA GLY A 73 -6.46 -19.72 10.90
C GLY A 73 -7.19 -18.44 10.47
N GLN A 74 -7.03 -17.34 11.21
CA GLN A 74 -7.59 -16.03 10.85
C GLN A 74 -6.68 -15.21 9.94
N GLY A 75 -7.26 -14.21 9.29
CA GLY A 75 -6.55 -13.35 8.36
C GLY A 75 -7.41 -12.21 7.81
N ILE A 76 -6.87 -11.47 6.87
CA ILE A 76 -7.53 -10.37 6.18
C ILE A 76 -7.44 -10.60 4.67
N LEU A 77 -8.53 -10.29 3.96
CA LEU A 77 -8.55 -10.37 2.49
C LEU A 77 -7.58 -9.36 1.89
N SER A 78 -7.10 -9.63 0.68
CA SER A 78 -6.28 -8.68 -0.08
C SER A 78 -7.01 -7.35 -0.24
N HIS A 79 -6.35 -6.27 0.14
CA HIS A 79 -6.88 -4.90 0.08
C HIS A 79 -5.72 -3.91 0.00
N GLN A 80 -6.05 -2.67 -0.31
CA GLN A 80 -5.19 -1.51 -0.14
C GLN A 80 -5.83 -0.63 0.94
N ASP A 81 -5.00 0.03 1.76
CA ASP A 81 -5.49 1.02 2.71
C ASP A 81 -6.18 2.19 2.00
N GLY A 82 -7.23 2.71 2.62
CA GLY A 82 -7.98 3.84 2.07
C GLY A 82 -7.13 5.12 1.96
N PRO A 83 -7.57 6.11 1.18
CA PRO A 83 -6.81 7.35 0.95
C PRO A 83 -6.53 8.16 2.24
N LEU A 84 -7.31 7.96 3.31
CA LEU A 84 -7.09 8.61 4.61
C LEU A 84 -5.83 8.13 5.35
N TYR A 85 -5.25 7.00 4.92
CA TYR A 85 -4.03 6.44 5.49
C TYR A 85 -2.77 6.86 4.73
N ALA A 86 -2.92 7.68 3.68
CA ALA A 86 -1.81 8.23 2.93
C ALA A 86 -1.02 9.27 3.76
N PRO A 87 0.28 9.49 3.46
CA PRO A 87 1.08 8.79 2.46
C PRO A 87 1.71 7.48 2.95
N ALA A 88 1.71 7.21 4.26
CA ALA A 88 2.44 6.10 4.83
C ALA A 88 1.76 5.52 6.08
N VAL A 89 1.92 4.22 6.25
CA VAL A 89 1.51 3.46 7.43
C VAL A 89 2.71 2.71 8.00
N ALA A 90 2.67 2.42 9.30
CA ALA A 90 3.59 1.49 9.94
C ALA A 90 2.83 0.37 10.63
N ILE A 91 3.40 -0.83 10.58
CA ILE A 91 2.81 -2.03 11.15
C ILE A 91 3.77 -2.57 12.21
N LEU A 92 3.30 -2.63 13.45
CA LEU A 92 4.00 -3.30 14.55
C LEU A 92 3.33 -4.66 14.80
N SER A 93 4.01 -5.74 14.42
CA SER A 93 3.56 -7.11 14.70
C SER A 93 4.06 -7.57 16.08
N MET A 94 3.18 -8.25 16.82
CA MET A 94 3.46 -8.81 18.14
C MET A 94 2.80 -10.18 18.25
N GLY A 95 3.24 -11.01 19.21
CA GLY A 95 2.74 -12.34 19.46
C GLY A 95 3.47 -13.39 18.64
N THR A 96 2.72 -14.13 17.83
CA THR A 96 3.29 -15.23 17.03
C THR A 96 3.67 -14.76 15.63
N PRO A 97 4.69 -15.37 14.99
CA PRO A 97 5.05 -15.06 13.61
C PRO A 97 3.89 -15.33 12.65
N VAL A 98 3.73 -14.45 11.65
CA VAL A 98 2.71 -14.55 10.59
C VAL A 98 3.32 -14.22 9.23
N VAL A 99 2.65 -14.64 8.15
CA VAL A 99 3.05 -14.30 6.78
C VAL A 99 2.20 -13.14 6.28
N MET A 100 2.85 -12.05 5.90
CA MET A 100 2.22 -10.96 5.14
C MET A 100 2.58 -11.11 3.66
N ARG A 101 1.57 -11.12 2.80
CA ARG A 101 1.75 -11.26 1.34
C ARG A 101 1.37 -9.98 0.64
N PHE A 102 2.30 -9.46 -0.15
CA PHE A 102 2.07 -8.31 -1.02
C PHE A 102 1.91 -8.79 -2.47
N THR A 103 0.94 -8.20 -3.17
CA THR A 103 0.75 -8.37 -4.61
C THR A 103 0.97 -7.01 -5.26
N PRO A 104 1.71 -6.90 -6.38
CA PRO A 104 1.88 -5.63 -7.08
C PRO A 104 0.53 -4.97 -7.40
N HIS A 105 0.45 -3.66 -7.21
CA HIS A 105 -0.74 -2.90 -7.59
C HIS A 105 -0.92 -2.94 -9.12
N GLN A 106 -2.16 -2.97 -9.60
CA GLN A 106 -2.47 -3.09 -11.04
C GLN A 106 -1.77 -2.02 -11.88
N ASN A 107 -1.69 -0.78 -11.38
CA ASN A 107 -0.98 0.31 -12.05
C ASN A 107 0.52 0.07 -12.20
N LEU A 108 1.16 -0.64 -11.26
CA LEU A 108 2.58 -1.00 -11.35
C LEU A 108 2.77 -2.19 -12.31
N ALA A 109 1.87 -3.17 -12.27
CA ALA A 109 1.89 -4.31 -13.18
C ALA A 109 1.71 -3.87 -14.64
N ALA A 110 0.78 -2.96 -14.92
CA ALA A 110 0.55 -2.42 -16.27
C ALA A 110 1.76 -1.64 -16.82
N ASN A 111 2.43 -0.85 -15.97
CA ASN A 111 3.62 -0.09 -16.35
C ASN A 111 4.85 -0.99 -16.57
N ALA A 112 4.93 -2.14 -15.89
CA ALA A 112 5.98 -3.12 -16.12
C ALA A 112 5.80 -3.83 -17.49
N SER A 113 4.55 -4.08 -17.90
CA SER A 113 4.24 -4.65 -19.21
C SER A 113 4.63 -3.72 -20.36
N THR A 114 4.33 -2.41 -20.24
CA THR A 114 4.62 -1.42 -21.28
C THR A 114 6.10 -1.07 -21.39
N ALA A 115 6.88 -1.24 -20.31
CA ALA A 115 8.33 -1.05 -20.35
C ALA A 115 9.09 -2.19 -21.08
N SER A 116 8.43 -3.33 -21.33
CA SER A 116 9.06 -4.49 -21.98
C SER A 116 8.95 -4.50 -23.52
N GLU A 117 8.18 -3.59 -24.12
CA GLU A 117 7.95 -3.55 -25.57
C GLU A 117 8.84 -2.52 -26.33
N SER A 118 9.67 -1.74 -25.65
CA SER A 118 10.48 -0.67 -26.29
C SER A 118 11.93 -1.03 -26.62
N GLY A 119 12.29 -2.32 -26.62
CA GLY A 119 13.66 -2.78 -26.84
C GLY A 119 13.78 -3.96 -27.80
N THR A 120 13.63 -3.72 -29.10
CA THR A 120 14.38 -4.40 -30.18
C THR A 120 14.02 -3.79 -31.52
N GLY A 121 14.94 -3.02 -32.10
CA GLY A 121 14.75 -2.40 -33.39
C GLY A 121 16.07 -1.94 -33.97
N ASP A 122 17.07 -2.82 -34.01
CA ASP A 122 18.22 -2.63 -34.90
C ASP A 122 18.66 -3.97 -35.50
N SER A 123 18.46 -4.16 -36.80
CA SER A 123 19.57 -4.33 -37.75
C SER A 123 19.12 -4.81 -39.15
N HIS A 124 19.42 -3.96 -40.13
CA HIS A 124 20.19 -4.24 -41.36
C HIS A 124 19.64 -5.05 -42.55
N GLY A 125 19.71 -4.37 -43.72
CA GLY A 125 20.12 -4.92 -45.03
C GLY A 125 19.00 -5.02 -46.07
N ALA A 126 19.14 -4.71 -47.36
CA ALA A 126 20.17 -4.11 -48.21
C ALA A 126 19.58 -4.04 -49.65
N ALA A 127 20.28 -3.34 -50.56
CA ALA A 127 20.12 -3.27 -52.02
C ALA A 127 18.99 -2.34 -52.55
N GLY A 128 19.16 -1.54 -53.60
CA GLY A 128 20.23 -1.39 -54.59
C GLY A 128 19.64 -0.55 -55.73
N GLY A 129 20.38 0.42 -56.26
CA GLY A 129 19.87 1.35 -57.27
C GLY A 129 19.74 0.78 -58.68
N GLY A 130 19.05 1.52 -59.56
CA GLY A 130 19.18 1.40 -61.01
C GLY A 130 17.90 1.67 -61.83
N GLY A 131 17.78 2.89 -62.37
CA GLY A 131 17.56 3.17 -63.81
C GLY A 131 16.25 2.84 -64.56
N SER A 132 15.62 3.90 -65.08
CA SER A 132 14.88 4.02 -66.38
C SER A 132 13.52 3.29 -66.49
N ASP A 133 12.47 3.70 -67.23
CA ASP A 133 12.34 4.50 -68.45
C ASP A 133 10.85 4.98 -68.64
N ASN A 134 10.68 5.87 -69.62
CA ASN A 134 9.61 6.75 -70.13
C ASN A 134 8.12 6.35 -70.31
N GLY A 135 7.32 7.42 -70.51
CA GLY A 135 6.13 7.53 -71.38
C GLY A 135 4.79 7.42 -70.65
N ASP A 136 3.70 8.13 -70.93
CA ASP A 136 3.17 8.91 -72.06
C ASP A 136 1.80 9.44 -71.49
N GLY A 137 1.27 10.66 -71.62
CA GLY A 137 0.96 11.47 -72.79
C GLY A 137 -0.48 12.05 -72.60
N GLY A 138 -0.70 13.32 -73.03
CA GLY A 138 -2.01 13.96 -73.32
C GLY A 138 -2.92 14.29 -72.12
N GLY A 139 -3.40 15.52 -71.89
CA GLY A 139 -4.06 16.43 -72.84
C GLY A 139 -5.50 15.94 -73.10
N SER A 140 -6.58 16.66 -72.82
CA SER A 140 -6.84 18.10 -72.64
C SER A 140 -8.11 18.30 -71.83
#